data_AF-A0A2E7TLV0-F1
#
_entry.id   AF-A0A2E7TLV0-F1
#
_cell.length_a   1.000
_cell.length_b   1.000
_cell.length_c   1.000
_cell.angle_alpha   90.00
_cell.angle_beta   90.00
_cell.angle_gamma   90.00
#
_symmetry.space_group_name_H-M   'P 1'
#
loop_
_entity.id
_entity.type
_entity.pdbx_description
1 polymer ?
#
loop_
_entity_poly.entity_id
_entity_poly.type
_entity_poly.pdbx_seq_one_letter_code
_entity_poly.pdbx_strand_id
1 'polypeptide(L)'
;MRRKKLDNIFLRGLTLFLRAFNSKRLRTILATIIVSVTFFGFLFYISEPQIKSFGDGMWLALVTITTVGYGDIELGTTLGRFVASALMFVGLGLIASVTAIISVKFIQNFVDHHTNDDVLEKLDEMQKDLDELKKKIQ
;
A
#
# COMPACT_ATOMS: atom_id res chain seq x y z
N MET A 1 -21.15 13.53 -29.55
CA MET A 1 -19.72 13.69 -29.16
C MET A 1 -19.42 13.44 -27.67
N ARG A 2 -20.41 13.44 -26.73
CA ARG A 2 -20.20 13.26 -25.27
C ARG A 2 -19.90 11.83 -24.77
N ARG A 3 -20.43 10.77 -25.41
CA ARG A 3 -20.19 9.36 -24.98
C ARG A 3 -18.72 8.93 -25.07
N LYS A 4 -18.02 9.24 -26.18
CA LYS A 4 -16.60 8.91 -26.36
C LYS A 4 -15.66 9.52 -25.29
N LYS A 5 -16.04 10.65 -24.67
CA LYS A 5 -15.25 11.26 -23.58
C LYS A 5 -15.39 10.49 -22.26
N LEU A 6 -16.60 9.99 -21.96
CA LEU A 6 -16.86 9.16 -20.78
C LEU A 6 -16.14 7.82 -20.88
N ASP A 7 -16.20 7.19 -22.05
CA ASP A 7 -15.51 5.91 -22.30
C ASP A 7 -13.99 6.07 -22.17
N ASN A 8 -13.41 7.16 -22.69
CA ASN A 8 -11.98 7.42 -22.56
C ASN A 8 -11.53 7.74 -21.13
N ILE A 9 -12.34 8.41 -20.32
CA ILE A 9 -12.03 8.67 -18.90
C ILE A 9 -12.11 7.37 -18.10
N PHE A 10 -13.14 6.54 -18.34
CA PHE A 10 -13.30 5.26 -17.69
C PHE A 10 -12.19 4.27 -18.07
N LEU A 11 -11.85 4.19 -19.37
CA LEU A 11 -10.75 3.36 -19.87
C LEU A 11 -9.38 3.84 -19.37
N ARG A 12 -9.18 5.16 -19.21
CA ARG A 12 -7.97 5.69 -18.55
C ARG A 12 -7.91 5.35 -17.07
N GLY A 13 -9.03 5.47 -16.36
CA GLY A 13 -9.13 5.04 -14.96
C GLY A 13 -8.85 3.54 -14.81
N LEU A 14 -9.43 2.72 -15.68
CA LEU A 14 -9.26 1.27 -15.71
C LEU A 14 -7.82 0.87 -16.05
N THR A 15 -7.20 1.49 -17.04
CA THR A 15 -5.80 1.19 -17.40
C THR A 15 -4.81 1.67 -16.34
N LEU A 16 -5.08 2.79 -15.66
CA LEU A 16 -4.30 3.22 -14.50
C LEU A 16 -4.46 2.26 -13.32
N PHE A 17 -5.68 1.79 -13.06
CA PHE A 17 -5.97 0.78 -12.04
C PHE A 17 -5.26 -0.55 -12.32
N LEU A 18 -5.33 -1.05 -13.56
CA LEU A 18 -4.63 -2.26 -13.98
C LEU A 18 -3.11 -2.11 -13.94
N ARG A 19 -2.58 -0.94 -14.29
CA ARG A 19 -1.13 -0.63 -14.16
C ARG A 19 -0.69 -0.56 -12.71
N ALA A 20 -1.51 -0.03 -11.80
CA ALA A 20 -1.22 -0.03 -10.37
C ALA A 20 -1.12 -1.48 -9.84
N PHE A 21 -2.05 -2.36 -10.26
CA PHE A 21 -2.06 -3.80 -9.96
C PHE A 21 -0.81 -4.55 -10.40
N ASN A 22 -0.14 -4.11 -11.47
CA ASN A 22 1.07 -4.74 -11.98
C ASN A 22 2.38 -4.24 -11.32
N SER A 23 2.30 -3.43 -10.27
CA SER A 23 3.50 -3.00 -9.55
C SER A 23 4.05 -4.11 -8.65
N LYS A 24 5.39 -4.29 -8.64
CA LYS A 24 6.05 -5.29 -7.78
C LYS A 24 5.64 -5.15 -6.31
N ARG A 25 5.48 -3.91 -5.83
CA ARG A 25 5.10 -3.57 -4.44
C ARG A 25 3.67 -4.01 -4.12
N LEU A 26 2.70 -3.71 -4.97
CA LEU A 26 1.31 -4.13 -4.73
C LEU A 26 1.18 -5.65 -4.77
N ARG A 27 1.89 -6.31 -5.70
CA ARG A 27 1.95 -7.77 -5.74
C ARG A 27 2.51 -8.36 -4.44
N THR A 28 3.55 -7.77 -3.86
CA THR A 28 4.09 -8.21 -2.56
C THR A 28 3.07 -8.05 -1.45
N ILE A 29 2.38 -6.91 -1.34
CA ILE A 29 1.34 -6.68 -0.32
C ILE A 29 0.22 -7.70 -0.44
N LEU A 30 -0.29 -7.91 -1.65
CA LEU A 30 -1.35 -8.90 -1.92
C LEU A 30 -0.90 -10.32 -1.58
N ALA A 31 0.33 -10.69 -1.96
CA ALA A 31 0.89 -11.98 -1.61
C ALA A 31 1.02 -12.17 -0.09
N THR A 32 1.49 -11.15 0.64
CA THR A 32 1.56 -11.18 2.11
C THR A 32 0.18 -11.36 2.74
N ILE A 33 -0.85 -10.68 2.23
CA ILE A 33 -2.24 -10.85 2.71
C ILE A 33 -2.71 -12.28 2.47
N ILE A 34 -2.57 -12.81 1.25
CA ILE A 34 -3.02 -14.17 0.91
C ILE A 34 -2.31 -15.19 1.79
N VAL A 35 -0.99 -15.11 1.90
CA VAL A 35 -0.20 -16.02 2.75
C VAL A 35 -0.63 -15.92 4.22
N SER A 36 -0.84 -14.71 4.73
CA SER A 36 -1.29 -14.52 6.12
C SER A 36 -2.68 -15.09 6.34
N VAL A 37 -3.65 -14.82 5.45
CA VAL A 37 -5.03 -15.34 5.57
C VAL A 37 -5.06 -16.86 5.48
N THR A 38 -4.30 -17.47 4.57
CA THR A 38 -4.21 -18.93 4.47
C THR A 38 -3.57 -19.54 5.72
N PHE A 39 -2.46 -18.97 6.19
CA PHE A 39 -1.73 -19.47 7.36
C PHE A 39 -2.55 -19.33 8.64
N PHE A 40 -3.05 -18.13 8.94
CA PHE A 40 -3.86 -17.91 10.13
C PHE A 40 -5.23 -18.57 10.04
N GLY A 41 -5.82 -18.68 8.84
CA GLY A 41 -7.06 -19.42 8.64
C GLY A 41 -6.91 -20.91 8.97
N PHE A 42 -5.75 -21.49 8.64
CA PHE A 42 -5.43 -22.86 9.08
C PHE A 42 -5.26 -22.95 10.60
N LEU A 43 -4.58 -21.97 11.22
CA LEU A 43 -4.44 -21.92 12.68
C LEU A 43 -5.78 -21.81 13.39
N PHE A 44 -6.73 -21.02 12.87
CA PHE A 44 -8.09 -20.96 13.40
C PHE A 44 -8.83 -22.29 13.24
N TYR A 45 -8.73 -22.94 12.08
CA TYR A 45 -9.33 -24.24 11.85
C TYR A 45 -8.89 -25.32 12.86
N ILE A 46 -7.63 -25.31 13.27
CA ILE A 46 -7.12 -26.29 14.25
C ILE A 46 -7.31 -25.87 15.71
N SER A 47 -7.40 -24.56 15.99
CA SER A 47 -7.47 -24.06 17.38
C SER A 47 -8.90 -23.92 17.89
N GLU A 48 -9.88 -23.72 17.02
CA GLU A 48 -11.26 -23.46 17.39
C GLU A 48 -12.18 -24.64 17.03
N PRO A 49 -12.73 -25.38 18.01
CA PRO A 49 -13.58 -26.56 17.76
C PRO A 49 -14.88 -26.28 17.00
N GLN A 50 -15.32 -25.02 17.03
CA GLN A 50 -16.53 -24.53 16.37
C GLN A 50 -16.32 -24.27 14.88
N ILE A 51 -15.08 -24.11 14.42
CA ILE A 51 -14.74 -23.94 13.01
C ILE A 51 -14.72 -25.32 12.35
N LYS A 52 -15.77 -25.63 11.58
CA LYS A 52 -15.94 -26.96 10.97
C LYS A 52 -15.29 -27.10 9.59
N SER A 53 -15.01 -26.00 8.91
CA SER A 53 -14.37 -26.00 7.61
C SER A 53 -13.16 -25.08 7.57
N PHE A 54 -12.19 -25.38 6.71
CA PHE A 54 -11.06 -24.49 6.44
C PHE A 54 -11.51 -23.13 5.88
N GLY A 55 -12.62 -23.11 5.13
CA GLY A 55 -13.22 -21.89 4.60
C GLY A 55 -13.67 -20.93 5.70
N ASP A 56 -14.26 -21.45 6.78
CA ASP A 56 -14.68 -20.65 7.93
C ASP A 56 -13.47 -20.07 8.69
N GLY A 57 -12.38 -20.83 8.77
CA GLY A 57 -11.10 -20.35 9.32
C GLY A 57 -10.50 -19.23 8.48
N MET A 58 -10.50 -19.38 7.15
CA MET A 58 -10.05 -18.31 6.23
C MET A 58 -10.95 -17.07 6.31
N TRP A 59 -12.26 -17.26 6.41
CA TRP A 59 -13.21 -16.16 6.60
C TRP A 59 -12.90 -15.39 7.88
N LEU A 60 -12.73 -16.09 9.00
CA LEU A 60 -12.36 -15.47 10.28
C LEU A 60 -11.03 -14.72 10.19
N ALA A 61 -10.02 -15.30 9.52
CA ALA A 61 -8.75 -14.64 9.29
C ALA A 61 -8.90 -13.37 8.43
N LEU A 62 -9.73 -13.42 7.38
CA LEU A 62 -9.98 -12.30 6.48
C LEU A 62 -10.66 -11.13 7.22
N VAL A 63 -11.72 -11.39 7.99
CA VAL A 63 -12.44 -10.34 8.72
C VAL A 63 -11.59 -9.74 9.85
N THR A 64 -10.67 -10.52 10.41
CA THR A 64 -9.75 -10.09 11.46
C THR A 64 -8.61 -9.23 10.89
N ILE A 65 -7.92 -9.67 9.84
CA ILE A 65 -6.79 -8.93 9.25
C ILE A 65 -7.24 -7.62 8.62
N THR A 66 -8.48 -7.57 8.11
CA THR A 66 -9.10 -6.35 7.55
C THR A 66 -9.69 -5.44 8.62
N THR A 67 -9.65 -5.82 9.90
CA THR A 67 -10.22 -5.08 11.03
C THR A 67 -11.74 -4.87 10.96
N VAL A 68 -12.45 -5.64 10.13
CA VAL A 68 -13.92 -5.57 10.01
C VAL A 68 -14.59 -6.21 11.22
N GLY A 69 -14.18 -7.43 11.57
CA GLY A 69 -14.63 -8.12 12.78
C GLY A 69 -16.14 -8.25 12.92
N TYR A 70 -16.82 -8.92 11.98
CA TYR A 70 -18.28 -9.09 12.02
C TYR A 70 -18.80 -9.74 13.31
N GLY A 71 -17.99 -10.57 13.97
CA GLY A 71 -18.35 -11.24 15.22
C GLY A 71 -19.35 -12.39 15.02
N ASP A 72 -19.48 -12.89 13.80
CA ASP A 72 -20.32 -14.04 13.44
C ASP A 72 -19.70 -15.38 13.85
N ILE A 73 -18.37 -15.44 13.96
CA ILE A 73 -17.63 -16.58 14.52
C ILE A 73 -16.83 -16.09 15.73
N GLU A 74 -17.13 -16.65 16.91
CA GLU A 74 -16.46 -16.30 18.16
C GLU A 74 -15.22 -17.17 18.41
N LEU A 75 -14.31 -16.67 19.27
CA LEU A 75 -13.11 -17.37 19.71
C LEU A 75 -13.32 -17.91 21.13
N GLY A 76 -13.62 -19.19 21.21
CA GLY A 76 -13.90 -19.90 22.46
C GLY A 76 -12.63 -20.34 23.17
N THR A 77 -11.51 -20.50 22.46
CA THR A 77 -10.28 -21.03 23.03
C THR A 77 -9.24 -19.95 23.32
N THR A 78 -8.43 -20.17 24.36
CA THR A 78 -7.29 -19.29 24.68
C THR A 78 -6.27 -19.26 23.53
N LEU A 79 -6.07 -20.39 22.86
CA LEU A 79 -5.16 -20.49 21.72
C LEU A 79 -5.65 -19.66 20.53
N GLY A 80 -6.94 -19.75 20.18
CA GLY A 80 -7.54 -18.96 19.11
C GLY A 80 -7.47 -17.46 19.38
N ARG A 81 -7.64 -17.03 20.64
CA ARG A 81 -7.45 -15.62 21.03
C ARG A 81 -6.01 -15.13 20.86
N PHE A 82 -5.03 -15.97 21.16
CA PHE A 82 -3.62 -15.65 20.93
C PHE A 82 -3.31 -15.54 19.43
N VAL A 83 -3.80 -16.49 18.62
CA VAL A 83 -3.69 -16.47 17.15
C VAL A 83 -4.32 -15.21 16.57
N ALA A 84 -5.52 -14.84 17.03
CA ALA A 84 -6.20 -13.61 16.59
C ALA A 84 -5.42 -12.35 16.97
N SER A 85 -4.88 -12.29 18.19
CA SER A 85 -4.06 -11.16 18.63
C SER A 85 -2.82 -10.98 17.75
N ALA A 86 -2.12 -12.07 17.42
CA ALA A 86 -1.00 -12.04 16.49
C ALA A 86 -1.43 -11.55 15.09
N LEU A 87 -2.58 -12.02 14.58
CA LEU A 87 -3.12 -11.58 13.30
C LEU A 87 -3.50 -10.09 13.29
N MET A 88 -4.01 -9.55 14.39
CA MET A 88 -4.33 -8.14 14.54
C MET A 88 -3.08 -7.26 14.36
N PHE A 89 -1.93 -7.64 14.94
CA PHE A 89 -0.67 -6.92 14.73
C PHE A 89 -0.23 -6.93 13.26
N VAL A 90 -0.42 -8.06 12.55
CA VAL A 90 -0.15 -8.14 11.10
C VAL A 90 -1.07 -7.20 10.34
N GLY A 91 -2.36 -7.17 10.66
CA GLY A 91 -3.33 -6.24 10.06
C GLY A 91 -2.95 -4.78 10.26
N LEU A 92 -2.55 -4.39 11.48
CA LEU A 92 -2.05 -3.05 11.78
C LEU A 92 -0.81 -2.70 10.95
N GLY A 93 0.14 -3.62 10.84
CA GLY A 93 1.34 -3.44 10.02
C GLY A 93 1.03 -3.22 8.53
N LEU A 94 0.04 -3.94 8.00
CA LEU A 94 -0.43 -3.77 6.62
C LEU A 94 -1.04 -2.38 6.39
N ILE A 95 -1.94 -1.94 7.27
CA ILE A 95 -2.56 -0.61 7.18
C ILE A 95 -1.49 0.48 7.28
N ALA A 96 -0.58 0.38 8.25
CA ALA A 96 0.53 1.32 8.41
C ALA A 96 1.43 1.37 7.17
N SER A 97 1.71 0.22 6.56
CA SER A 97 2.52 0.14 5.34
C SER A 97 1.86 0.83 4.16
N VAL A 98 0.55 0.63 3.95
CA VAL A 98 -0.21 1.30 2.88
C VAL A 98 -0.20 2.82 3.10
N THR A 99 -0.48 3.27 4.33
CA THR A 99 -0.43 4.69 4.69
C THR A 99 0.95 5.28 4.41
N ALA A 100 2.02 4.63 4.85
CA ALA A 100 3.40 5.09 4.62
C ALA A 100 3.73 5.22 3.12
N ILE A 101 3.32 4.25 2.29
CA ILE A 101 3.54 4.31 0.84
C ILE A 101 2.84 5.52 0.21
N ILE A 102 1.60 5.80 0.65
CA ILE A 102 0.84 6.96 0.16
C ILE A 102 1.51 8.26 0.63
N SER A 103 1.87 8.35 1.91
CA SER A 103 2.55 9.52 2.49
C SER A 103 3.87 9.83 1.78
N VAL A 104 4.70 8.82 1.52
CA VAL A 104 5.98 9.00 0.79
C VAL A 104 5.74 9.54 -0.61
N LYS A 105 4.76 9.01 -1.35
CA LYS A 105 4.42 9.52 -2.69
C LYS A 105 3.90 10.95 -2.64
N PHE A 106 3.11 11.28 -1.63
CA PHE A 106 2.61 12.63 -1.45
C PHE A 106 3.78 13.57 -1.23
N ILE A 107 4.64 13.31 -0.24
CA ILE A 107 5.82 14.13 0.09
C ILE A 107 6.76 14.28 -1.12
N GLN A 108 7.05 13.20 -1.84
CA GLN A 108 7.91 13.25 -3.03
C GLN A 108 7.39 14.23 -4.08
N ASN A 109 6.08 14.25 -4.33
CA ASN A 109 5.49 15.19 -5.29
C ASN A 109 5.65 16.67 -4.86
N PHE A 110 5.75 16.98 -3.56
CA PHE A 110 6.00 18.34 -3.08
C PHE A 110 7.49 18.69 -3.12
N VAL A 111 8.36 17.76 -2.72
CA VAL A 111 9.81 17.97 -2.64
C VAL A 111 10.44 18.07 -4.03
N ASP A 112 10.02 17.24 -4.98
CA ASP A 112 10.57 17.24 -6.34
C ASP A 112 10.29 18.57 -7.06
N HIS A 113 9.19 19.27 -6.74
CA HIS A 113 8.88 20.53 -7.42
C HIS A 113 9.73 21.69 -6.91
N HIS A 114 9.98 21.80 -5.60
CA HIS A 114 10.83 22.87 -5.06
C HIS A 114 12.33 22.63 -5.26
N THR A 115 12.80 21.39 -5.09
CA THR A 115 14.24 21.10 -5.19
C THR A 115 14.78 21.36 -6.60
N ASN A 116 14.02 20.98 -7.64
CA ASN A 116 14.48 21.18 -9.02
C ASN A 116 14.53 22.66 -9.39
N ASP A 117 13.58 23.48 -8.94
CA ASP A 117 13.56 24.91 -9.21
C ASP A 117 14.76 25.62 -8.54
N ASP A 118 15.04 25.32 -7.26
CA ASP A 118 16.18 25.88 -6.52
C ASP A 118 17.54 25.45 -7.10
N VAL A 119 17.64 24.20 -7.60
CA VAL A 119 18.86 23.70 -8.23
C VAL A 119 19.10 24.38 -9.57
N LEU A 120 18.04 24.58 -10.38
CA LEU A 120 18.15 25.28 -11.66
C LEU A 120 18.55 26.74 -11.47
N GLU A 121 18.01 27.43 -10.47
CA GLU A 121 18.39 28.80 -10.14
C GLU A 121 19.89 28.92 -9.81
N LYS A 122 20.42 28.01 -8.99
CA LYS A 122 21.86 27.98 -8.67
C LYS A 122 22.74 27.67 -9.86
N LEU A 123 22.29 26.81 -10.79
CA LEU A 123 23.04 26.51 -12.00
C LEU A 123 23.15 27.74 -12.92
N ASP A 124 22.07 28.52 -13.04
CA ASP A 124 22.06 29.79 -13.79
C ASP A 124 22.98 30.84 -13.15
N GLU A 125 22.98 30.91 -11.82
CA GLU A 125 23.84 31.82 -11.07
C GLU A 125 25.33 31.47 -11.24
N MET A 126 25.68 30.18 -11.11
CA MET A 126 27.05 29.70 -11.36
C MET A 126 27.51 29.93 -12.80
N GLN A 127 26.61 29.81 -13.80
CA GLN A 127 26.96 30.13 -15.18
C GLN A 127 27.28 31.62 -15.37
N LYS A 128 26.51 32.51 -14.75
CA LYS A 128 26.79 33.96 -14.79
C LYS A 128 28.13 34.30 -14.16
N ASP A 129 28.46 33.69 -13.02
CA ASP A 129 29.75 33.90 -12.35
C ASP A 129 30.92 33.45 -13.24
N LEU A 130 30.78 32.31 -13.91
CA LEU A 130 31.79 31.81 -14.86
C LEU A 130 31.97 32.75 -16.05
N ASP A 131 30.88 33.28 -16.61
CA ASP A 131 30.94 34.25 -17.71
C ASP A 131 31.58 35.57 -17.28
N GLU A 132 31.31 36.04 -16.05
CA GLU A 132 31.93 37.24 -15.50
C GLU A 132 33.43 37.05 -15.27
N LEU A 133 33.84 35.91 -14.72
CA LEU A 133 35.25 35.57 -14.52
C LEU A 133 36.00 35.48 -15.86
N LYS A 134 35.39 34.85 -16.87
CA LYS A 134 35.96 34.78 -18.22
C LYS A 134 36.16 36.16 -18.82
N LYS A 135 35.25 37.09 -18.57
CA LYS A 135 35.32 38.48 -19.04
C LYS A 135 36.37 39.33 -18.30
N LYS A 136 36.72 38.99 -17.05
CA LYS A 136 37.79 39.65 -16.29
C LYS A 136 39.21 39.17 -16.66
N ILE A 137 39.33 37.99 -17.28
CA ILE A 137 40.62 37.39 -17.68
C ILE A 137 41.02 37.77 -19.12
N GLN A 138 40.09 38.32 -19.91
CA GLN A 138 40.29 38.78 -21.28
C GLN A 138 40.47 40.30 -21.36
#